data_AF-A0A849F3J6-F1
#
_entry.id   AF-A0A849F3J6-F1
#
_cell.length_a   1.000
_cell.length_b   1.000
_cell.length_c   1.000
_cell.angle_alpha   90.00
_cell.angle_beta   90.00
_cell.angle_gamma   90.00
#
_symmetry.space_group_name_H-M   'P 1'
#
loop_
_entity.id
_entity.type
_entity.pdbx_description
1 polymer ?
#
loop_
_entity_poly.entity_id
_entity_poly.type
_entity_poly.pdbx_seq_one_letter_code
_entity_poly.pdbx_strand_id
1 'polypeptide(L)'
;MKKIILFACLLGLLSFEVSAQEFKVVTSVESIVPNGVGRSRIISALEDKDYQEYSSVQTEEDKTRNKSNRKDIRVKNFEETKLLNFFNVAGIRFQNIAANDALITSKINTMIAEGWELAFVTSAVESDAGKGDGSGIFITRYIFKR
;
A
#
# COMPACT_ATOMS: atom_id res chain seq x y z
N MET A 1 23.97 -1.53 47.81
CA MET A 1 23.89 -0.53 46.72
C MET A 1 24.06 -1.15 45.33
N LYS A 2 25.18 -1.80 45.00
CA LYS A 2 25.39 -2.42 43.66
C LYS A 2 24.30 -3.43 43.26
N LYS A 3 23.82 -4.26 44.19
CA LYS A 3 22.72 -5.23 43.94
C LYS A 3 21.37 -4.58 43.65
N ILE A 4 21.11 -3.41 44.26
CA ILE A 4 19.86 -2.66 44.06
C ILE A 4 19.88 -1.97 42.69
N ILE A 5 21.04 -1.43 42.30
CA ILE A 5 21.26 -0.86 40.96
C ILE A 5 21.10 -1.95 39.88
N LEU A 6 21.69 -3.13 40.10
CA LEU A 6 21.56 -4.26 39.18
C LEU A 6 20.11 -4.72 39.03
N PHE A 7 19.36 -4.75 40.14
CA PHE A 7 17.94 -5.13 40.14
C PHE A 7 17.06 -4.07 39.44
N ALA A 8 17.35 -2.78 39.64
CA ALA A 8 16.67 -1.69 38.93
C ALA A 8 16.96 -1.70 37.43
N CYS A 9 18.21 -1.98 37.01
CA CYS A 9 18.56 -2.17 35.60
C CYS A 9 17.85 -3.39 34.99
N LEU A 10 17.70 -4.48 35.75
CA LEU A 10 17.01 -5.69 35.28
C LEU A 10 15.49 -5.48 35.15
N LEU A 11 14.86 -4.71 36.06
CA LEU A 11 13.45 -4.32 35.93
C LEU A 11 13.21 -3.39 34.74
N GLY A 12 14.12 -2.46 34.46
CA GLY A 12 14.02 -1.58 33.28
C GLY A 12 14.14 -2.30 31.94
N LEU A 13 14.80 -3.48 31.91
CA LEU A 13 14.89 -4.33 30.72
C LEU A 13 13.63 -5.18 30.45
N LEU A 14 12.70 -5.25 31.41
CA LEU A 14 11.46 -6.03 31.27
C LEU A 14 10.28 -5.20 30.75
N SER A 15 10.46 -3.90 30.54
CA SER A 15 9.44 -2.98 30.03
C SER A 15 9.34 -2.98 28.50
N PHE A 16 9.51 -4.13 27.85
CA PHE A 16 9.15 -4.26 26.44
C PHE A 16 7.64 -4.47 26.35
N GLU A 17 6.90 -3.38 26.10
CA GLU A 17 5.51 -3.50 25.70
C GLU A 17 5.46 -4.20 24.34
N VAL A 18 4.89 -5.41 24.30
CA VAL A 18 4.50 -6.07 23.06
C VAL A 18 3.27 -5.32 22.56
N SER A 19 3.50 -4.26 21.79
CA SER A 19 2.42 -3.61 21.04
C SER A 19 1.92 -4.57 19.96
N ALA A 20 0.61 -4.55 19.69
CA ALA A 20 0.06 -5.25 18.54
C ALA A 20 0.67 -4.65 17.26
N GLN A 21 1.10 -5.51 16.35
CA GLN A 21 1.71 -5.08 15.10
C GLN A 21 0.69 -4.38 14.21
N GLU A 22 1.01 -3.16 13.79
CA GLU A 22 0.21 -2.39 12.85
C GLU A 22 0.69 -2.69 11.42
N PHE A 23 -0.22 -2.74 10.45
CA PHE A 23 0.11 -2.91 9.03
C PHE A 23 -0.41 -1.75 8.19
N LYS A 24 0.39 -1.33 7.21
CA LYS A 24 0.02 -0.29 6.25
C LYS A 24 0.36 -0.71 4.83
N VAL A 25 -0.54 -0.40 3.89
CA VAL A 25 -0.34 -0.67 2.47
C VAL A 25 -0.09 0.63 1.72
N VAL A 26 1.05 0.68 1.02
CA VAL A 26 1.34 1.71 0.00
C VAL A 26 1.27 1.02 -1.36
N THR A 27 0.59 1.62 -2.33
CA THR A 27 0.39 1.03 -3.65
C THR A 27 0.96 1.92 -4.73
N SER A 28 1.78 1.38 -5.64
CA SER A 28 2.05 2.02 -6.93
C SER A 28 1.18 1.39 -8.02
N VAL A 29 0.66 2.23 -8.91
CA VAL A 29 -0.03 1.85 -10.14
C VAL A 29 0.70 2.55 -11.28
N GLU A 30 1.20 1.78 -12.24
CA GLU A 30 1.98 2.28 -13.36
C GLU A 30 1.33 1.83 -14.67
N SER A 31 0.96 2.78 -15.50
CA SER A 31 0.24 2.50 -16.73
C SER A 31 1.20 2.13 -17.83
N ILE A 32 0.85 1.04 -18.52
CA ILE A 32 1.51 0.59 -19.75
C ILE A 32 0.68 0.91 -21.01
N VAL A 33 -0.38 1.72 -20.85
CA VAL A 33 -1.25 2.14 -21.95
C VAL A 33 -0.42 2.88 -23.01
N PRO A 34 -0.48 2.45 -24.27
CA PRO A 34 0.19 3.15 -25.38
C PRO A 34 -0.26 4.60 -25.50
N ASN A 35 0.57 5.44 -26.13
CA ASN A 35 0.33 6.89 -26.28
C ASN A 35 0.38 7.71 -24.98
N GLY A 36 0.67 7.09 -23.83
CA GLY A 36 0.92 7.80 -22.57
C GLY A 36 -0.32 8.45 -21.96
N VAL A 37 -1.53 7.99 -22.31
CA VAL A 37 -2.82 8.52 -21.78
C VAL A 37 -3.11 8.02 -20.35
N GLY A 38 -2.34 7.04 -19.88
CA GLY A 38 -2.44 6.47 -18.54
C GLY A 38 -2.19 7.44 -17.39
N ARG A 39 -2.60 7.04 -16.18
CA ARG A 39 -2.38 7.80 -14.94
C ARG A 39 -1.64 6.94 -13.93
N SER A 40 -0.31 7.06 -13.93
CA SER A 40 0.55 6.34 -12.98
C SER A 40 0.65 7.09 -11.65
N ARG A 41 0.49 6.42 -10.50
CA ARG A 41 0.45 7.01 -9.15
C ARG A 41 1.04 6.11 -8.08
N ILE A 42 1.57 6.71 -7.01
CA ILE A 42 1.66 6.06 -5.69
C ILE A 42 0.48 6.56 -4.85
N ILE A 43 -0.21 5.65 -4.16
CA ILE A 43 -1.38 5.91 -3.34
C ILE A 43 -1.16 5.32 -1.94
N SER A 44 -1.46 6.11 -0.90
CA SER A 44 -1.55 5.62 0.47
C SER A 44 -2.69 6.31 1.22
N ALA A 45 -3.51 5.52 1.91
CA ALA A 45 -4.60 6.04 2.74
C ALA A 45 -4.05 6.81 3.95
N LEU A 46 -4.77 7.87 4.34
CA LEU A 46 -4.50 8.70 5.52
C LEU A 46 -5.64 8.61 6.55
N GLU A 47 -6.56 7.67 6.38
CA GLU A 47 -7.65 7.37 7.31
C GLU A 47 -7.86 5.86 7.40
N ASP A 48 -8.37 5.41 8.54
CA ASP A 48 -8.69 4.01 8.79
C ASP A 48 -10.14 3.71 8.42
N LYS A 49 -10.38 2.47 7.99
CA LYS A 49 -11.72 1.94 7.71
C LYS A 49 -11.85 0.57 8.36
N ASP A 50 -12.93 0.40 9.13
CA ASP A 50 -13.28 -0.86 9.76
C ASP A 50 -13.97 -1.76 8.71
N TYR A 51 -13.41 -2.95 8.45
CA TYR A 51 -13.96 -3.84 7.43
C TYR A 51 -15.29 -4.48 7.88
N GLN A 52 -15.55 -4.56 9.19
CA GLN A 52 -16.77 -5.11 9.78
C GLN A 52 -17.99 -4.27 9.41
N GLU A 53 -17.85 -2.94 9.29
CA GLU A 53 -18.92 -2.04 8.82
C GLU A 53 -19.44 -2.40 7.42
N TYR A 54 -18.59 -3.03 6.61
CA TYR A 54 -18.88 -3.36 5.20
C TYR A 54 -18.99 -4.87 4.97
N SER A 55 -19.01 -5.66 6.03
CA SER A 55 -19.11 -7.12 5.99
C SER A 55 -20.47 -7.61 6.50
N SER A 56 -20.91 -8.78 6.07
CA SER A 56 -22.08 -9.47 6.64
C SER A 56 -21.74 -10.94 6.83
N VAL A 57 -22.11 -11.51 7.97
CA VAL A 57 -22.01 -12.95 8.20
C VAL A 57 -23.28 -13.61 7.67
N GLN A 58 -23.14 -14.66 6.85
CA GLN A 58 -24.26 -15.47 6.42
C GLN A 58 -24.31 -16.76 7.26
N THR A 59 -25.50 -17.13 7.71
CA THR A 59 -25.80 -18.35 8.45
C THR A 59 -26.90 -19.14 7.75
N GLU A 60 -27.28 -20.31 8.29
CA GLU A 60 -28.45 -21.02 7.76
C GLU A 60 -29.76 -20.25 7.95
N GLU A 61 -29.84 -19.44 9.02
CA GLU A 61 -31.01 -18.65 9.39
C GLU A 61 -31.04 -17.28 8.71
N ASP A 62 -29.86 -16.71 8.37
CA ASP A 62 -29.74 -15.42 7.69
C ASP A 62 -28.78 -15.50 6.49
N LYS A 63 -29.36 -15.44 5.30
CA LYS A 63 -28.64 -15.47 4.01
C LYS A 63 -28.67 -14.10 3.31
N THR A 64 -28.93 -13.04 4.06
CA THR A 64 -29.05 -11.71 3.48
C THR A 64 -27.68 -11.17 3.03
N ARG A 65 -27.67 -10.51 1.87
CA ARG A 65 -26.47 -9.87 1.33
C ARG A 65 -26.22 -8.55 2.04
N ASN A 66 -24.96 -8.23 2.30
CA ASN A 66 -24.54 -6.89 2.74
C ASN A 66 -25.12 -5.78 1.83
N LYS A 67 -25.72 -4.76 2.45
CA LYS A 67 -26.34 -3.59 1.77
C LYS A 67 -25.61 -2.28 2.01
N SER A 68 -24.42 -2.31 2.60
CA SER A 68 -23.60 -1.12 2.82
C SER A 68 -23.31 -0.40 1.50
N ASN A 69 -23.23 0.93 1.57
CA ASN A 69 -23.10 1.75 0.37
C ASN A 69 -21.63 1.88 -0.03
N ARG A 70 -21.33 1.57 -1.30
CA ARG A 70 -19.98 1.73 -1.84
C ARG A 70 -19.45 3.16 -1.77
N LYS A 71 -20.33 4.16 -1.72
CA LYS A 71 -19.92 5.56 -1.54
C LYS A 71 -19.23 5.79 -0.20
N ASP A 72 -19.61 5.05 0.82
CA ASP A 72 -19.10 5.22 2.19
C ASP A 72 -17.78 4.49 2.41
N ILE A 73 -17.51 3.46 1.59
CA ILE A 73 -16.22 2.74 1.51
C ILE A 73 -15.11 3.64 0.92
N ARG A 74 -15.45 4.56 0.01
CA ARG A 74 -14.47 5.38 -0.70
C ARG A 74 -13.71 6.29 0.27
N VAL A 75 -12.40 6.09 0.35
CA VAL A 75 -11.49 6.95 1.08
C VAL A 75 -11.24 8.24 0.29
N LYS A 76 -11.56 9.39 0.89
CA LYS A 76 -11.30 10.71 0.27
C LYS A 76 -10.01 11.34 0.77
N ASN A 77 -9.56 10.95 1.96
CA ASN A 77 -8.32 11.40 2.56
C ASN A 77 -7.20 10.41 2.26
N PHE A 78 -6.51 10.61 1.13
CA PHE A 78 -5.35 9.80 0.75
C PHE A 78 -4.26 10.68 0.13
N GLU A 79 -3.02 10.24 0.28
CA GLU A 79 -1.87 10.82 -0.40
C GLU A 79 -1.77 10.24 -1.82
N GLU A 80 -1.62 11.13 -2.81
CA GLU A 80 -1.39 10.78 -4.20
C GLU A 80 -0.08 11.41 -4.69
N THR A 81 0.90 10.57 -5.04
CA THR A 81 2.15 11.01 -5.69
C THR A 81 2.10 10.65 -7.17
N LYS A 82 2.42 11.61 -8.05
CA LYS A 82 2.45 11.38 -9.51
C LYS A 82 3.65 10.53 -9.92
N LEU A 83 3.39 9.54 -10.78
CA LEU A 83 4.41 8.79 -11.51
C LEU A 83 4.26 9.03 -13.01
N LEU A 84 5.30 8.65 -13.77
CA LEU A 84 5.33 8.69 -15.23
C LEU A 84 4.87 7.35 -15.81
N ASN A 85 4.23 7.37 -16.98
CA ASN A 85 3.81 6.14 -17.66
C ASN A 85 5.02 5.41 -18.27
N PHE A 86 4.99 4.09 -18.29
CA PHE A 86 6.08 3.29 -18.86
C PHE A 86 6.15 3.38 -20.38
N PHE A 87 5.02 3.59 -21.05
CA PHE A 87 4.94 3.61 -22.51
C PHE A 87 4.48 4.97 -23.04
N ASN A 88 4.96 5.29 -24.24
CA ASN A 88 4.36 6.29 -25.12
C ASN A 88 4.17 5.69 -26.53
N VAL A 89 3.89 6.53 -27.53
CA VAL A 89 3.70 6.09 -28.92
C VAL A 89 4.94 5.36 -29.49
N ALA A 90 6.15 5.68 -29.01
CA ALA A 90 7.41 5.14 -29.51
C ALA A 90 7.88 3.88 -28.76
N GLY A 91 7.22 3.49 -27.67
CA GLY A 91 7.57 2.32 -26.86
C GLY A 91 7.93 2.66 -25.41
N ILE A 92 8.77 1.82 -24.81
CA ILE A 92 9.15 1.90 -23.39
C ILE A 92 10.01 3.13 -23.12
N ARG A 93 9.73 3.82 -22.02
CA ARG A 93 10.44 5.02 -21.54
C ARG A 93 11.27 4.68 -20.31
N PHE A 94 12.47 4.15 -20.51
CA PHE A 94 13.36 3.77 -19.40
C PHE A 94 13.70 4.91 -18.42
N GLN A 95 13.80 6.14 -18.90
CA GLN A 95 13.96 7.32 -18.03
C GLN A 95 12.76 7.53 -17.11
N ASN A 96 11.55 7.21 -17.56
CA ASN A 96 10.34 7.28 -16.74
C ASN A 96 10.40 6.23 -15.64
N ILE A 97 10.85 5.01 -15.96
CA ILE A 97 11.05 3.93 -14.99
C ILE A 97 12.06 4.38 -13.92
N ALA A 98 13.23 4.87 -14.31
CA ALA A 98 14.24 5.34 -13.37
C ALA A 98 13.74 6.50 -12.48
N ALA A 99 12.95 7.42 -13.02
CA ALA A 99 12.34 8.50 -12.24
C ALA A 99 11.29 7.97 -11.25
N ASN A 100 10.47 7.00 -11.66
CA ASN A 100 9.50 6.36 -10.77
C ASN A 100 10.20 5.58 -9.65
N ASP A 101 11.26 4.84 -9.96
CA ASP A 101 12.07 4.11 -8.98
C ASP A 101 12.64 5.05 -7.91
N ALA A 102 13.11 6.24 -8.30
CA ALA A 102 13.59 7.25 -7.37
C ALA A 102 12.48 7.76 -6.43
N LEU A 103 11.27 7.98 -6.95
CA LEU A 103 10.12 8.40 -6.14
C LEU A 103 9.64 7.29 -5.19
N ILE A 104 9.56 6.05 -5.67
CA ILE A 104 9.21 4.87 -4.85
C ILE A 104 10.25 4.68 -3.75
N THR A 105 11.54 4.76 -4.08
CA THR A 105 12.64 4.68 -3.10
C THR A 105 12.51 5.76 -2.05
N SER A 106 12.23 7.00 -2.46
CA SER A 106 11.98 8.10 -1.52
C SER A 106 10.83 7.78 -0.59
N LYS A 107 9.70 7.25 -1.08
CA LYS A 107 8.55 6.88 -0.25
C LYS A 107 8.90 5.77 0.75
N ILE A 108 9.60 4.73 0.31
CA ILE A 108 10.02 3.62 1.17
C ILE A 108 10.95 4.14 2.28
N ASN A 109 11.93 4.98 1.95
CA ASN A 109 12.84 5.55 2.92
C ASN A 109 12.11 6.46 3.93
N THR A 110 11.13 7.24 3.50
CA THR A 110 10.28 8.02 4.41
C THR A 110 9.53 7.12 5.38
N MET A 111 8.89 6.04 4.89
CA MET A 111 8.21 5.08 5.75
C MET A 111 9.15 4.46 6.80
N ILE A 112 10.38 4.09 6.39
CA ILE A 112 11.41 3.58 7.30
C ILE A 112 11.81 4.62 8.35
N ALA A 113 12.01 5.88 7.95
CA ALA A 113 12.32 6.97 8.88
C ALA A 113 11.19 7.24 9.87
N GLU A 114 9.94 6.99 9.49
CA GLU A 114 8.75 7.04 10.35
C GLU A 114 8.57 5.78 11.23
N GLY A 115 9.54 4.86 11.19
CA GLY A 115 9.58 3.65 12.03
C GLY A 115 8.88 2.43 11.43
N TRP A 116 8.46 2.48 10.17
CA TRP A 116 7.85 1.34 9.50
C TRP A 116 8.91 0.39 8.89
N GLU A 117 8.71 -0.91 9.05
CA GLU A 117 9.50 -1.94 8.38
C GLU A 117 8.78 -2.39 7.10
N LEU A 118 9.48 -2.41 5.96
CA LEU A 118 8.95 -3.01 4.74
C LEU A 118 8.92 -4.54 4.89
N ALA A 119 7.73 -5.09 5.08
CA ALA A 119 7.55 -6.51 5.39
C ALA A 119 7.40 -7.36 4.11
N PHE A 120 6.59 -6.88 3.16
CA PHE A 120 6.30 -7.62 1.94
C PHE A 120 6.16 -6.69 0.74
N VAL A 121 6.53 -7.20 -0.43
CA VAL A 121 6.26 -6.55 -1.72
C VAL A 121 5.57 -7.56 -2.63
N THR A 122 4.45 -7.17 -3.22
CA THR A 122 3.73 -8.01 -4.18
C THR A 122 3.34 -7.19 -5.40
N SER A 123 3.62 -7.72 -6.59
CA SER A 123 3.31 -7.08 -7.86
C SER A 123 2.35 -7.94 -8.67
N ALA A 124 1.44 -7.29 -9.38
CA ALA A 124 0.54 -7.91 -10.33
C ALA A 124 0.48 -7.07 -11.62
N VAL A 125 0.10 -7.72 -12.72
CA VAL A 125 -0.01 -7.08 -14.03
C VAL A 125 -1.35 -7.47 -14.63
N GLU A 126 -2.09 -6.47 -15.08
CA GLU A 126 -3.15 -6.66 -16.07
C GLU A 126 -2.56 -6.29 -17.42
N SER A 127 -2.39 -7.31 -18.27
CA SER A 127 -1.83 -7.16 -19.60
C SER A 127 -2.94 -7.04 -20.63
N ASP A 128 -2.73 -6.15 -21.60
CA ASP A 128 -3.51 -6.09 -22.84
C ASP A 128 -3.54 -7.49 -23.47
N ALA A 129 -4.73 -8.08 -23.55
CA ALA A 129 -4.94 -9.44 -24.04
C ALA A 129 -5.16 -9.52 -25.56
N GLY A 130 -4.92 -8.45 -26.33
CA GLY A 130 -4.97 -8.44 -27.78
C GLY A 130 -6.20 -7.71 -28.35
N LYS A 131 -6.61 -8.05 -29.59
CA LYS A 131 -7.55 -7.24 -30.39
C LYS A 131 -8.82 -6.83 -29.63
N GLY A 132 -8.86 -5.57 -29.18
CA GLY A 132 -10.00 -4.96 -28.49
C GLY A 132 -9.67 -4.54 -27.05
N ASP A 133 -8.62 -5.09 -26.48
CA ASP A 133 -7.97 -4.58 -25.29
C ASP A 133 -6.80 -3.67 -25.73
N GLY A 134 -6.59 -2.61 -24.97
CA GLY A 134 -5.57 -1.58 -25.19
C GLY A 134 -5.13 -0.97 -23.87
N SER A 135 -5.53 -1.63 -22.78
CA SER A 135 -5.35 -1.19 -21.42
C SER A 135 -4.43 -2.14 -20.72
N GLY A 136 -3.52 -1.59 -19.94
CA GLY A 136 -2.70 -2.38 -19.06
C GLY A 136 -2.19 -1.56 -17.91
N ILE A 137 -2.08 -2.22 -16.77
CA ILE A 137 -1.58 -1.64 -15.53
C ILE A 137 -0.62 -2.60 -14.86
N PHE A 138 0.46 -2.04 -14.35
CA PHE A 138 1.33 -2.68 -13.38
C PHE A 138 0.91 -2.15 -12.01
N ILE A 139 0.64 -3.02 -11.05
CA ILE A 139 0.31 -2.63 -9.68
C ILE A 139 1.27 -3.31 -8.72
N THR A 140 1.89 -2.55 -7.83
CA THR A 140 2.74 -3.07 -6.75
C THR A 140 2.21 -2.60 -5.41
N ARG A 141 2.08 -3.52 -4.46
CA ARG A 141 1.75 -3.22 -3.07
C ARG A 141 2.97 -3.47 -2.20
N TYR A 142 3.37 -2.42 -1.51
CA TYR A 142 4.38 -2.41 -0.47
C TYR A 142 3.64 -2.47 0.87
N ILE A 143 3.82 -3.58 1.58
CA ILE A 143 3.16 -3.83 2.87
C ILE A 143 4.19 -3.57 3.96
N PHE A 144 3.91 -2.55 4.76
CA PHE A 144 4.72 -2.13 5.89
C PHE A 144 4.11 -2.65 7.19
N LYS A 145 4.96 -2.88 8.19
CA LYS A 145 4.55 -3.22 9.55
C LYS A 145 5.32 -2.38 10.58
N ARG A 146 4.74 -2.10 11.75
CA ARG A 146 5.42 -1.43 12.87
C ARG A 146 4.92 -1.95 14.20
#